data_AF-A0A9D1DWE1-F1
#
_entry.id   AF-A0A9D1DWE1-F1
#
_cell.length_a   1.000
_cell.length_b   1.000
_cell.length_c   1.000
_cell.angle_alpha   90.00
_cell.angle_beta   90.00
_cell.angle_gamma   90.00
#
_symmetry.space_group_name_H-M   'P 1'
#
loop_
_entity.id
_entity.type
_entity.pdbx_description
1 polymer ?
#
loop_
_entity_poly.entity_id
_entity_poly.type
_entity_poly.pdbx_seq_one_letter_code
_entity_poly.pdbx_strand_id
1 'polypeptide(L)'
;MDENWILPADKLAARMGLPRVLSACPAPMGEGEEGYSGAALFRLQAGFAGGGEGSFVCKKTSLREREATERLFLQGRGYTPAALSCGPDGEGEGWMIMEDIGRKAPLPEDRACWKRQAAEAFAAIHMDNFGKGAEMPWLPAADAEYWDFFTHALSAGHFERFCREDEAFAAEYGGKLPALREAAASFSAGMAALFEAGTANTLTHGDVQTMDGDHVRCRGGRPVVIDFGFCRYAPLYIDLTDYFRPEEWALCWETYRAQGLRLGKQDFLEGCRTAARYPGFAYLFPALMAWKRGEPERLRRCMRLLGL
;
A
#
# COMPACT_ATOMS: atom_id res chain seq x y z
N MET A 1 9.95 28.64 -0.09
CA MET A 1 9.36 27.77 -1.13
C MET A 1 8.39 28.64 -1.91
N ASP A 2 8.87 29.28 -2.98
CA ASP A 2 8.03 30.05 -3.91
C ASP A 2 7.67 29.18 -5.12
N GLU A 3 7.17 27.97 -4.86
CA GLU A 3 6.56 27.17 -5.93
C GLU A 3 5.13 27.64 -6.11
N ASN A 4 4.80 28.09 -7.32
CA ASN A 4 3.44 28.52 -7.65
C ASN A 4 2.53 27.29 -7.78
N TRP A 5 1.83 26.96 -6.70
CA TRP A 5 0.91 25.81 -6.61
C TRP A 5 -0.44 26.01 -7.29
N ILE A 6 -0.74 27.23 -7.78
CA ILE A 6 -2.02 27.51 -8.46
C ILE A 6 -2.16 26.65 -9.71
N LEU A 7 -1.12 26.54 -10.54
CA LEU A 7 -1.20 25.81 -11.81
C LEU A 7 -1.41 24.29 -11.60
N PRO A 8 -0.65 23.59 -10.74
CA PRO A 8 -0.94 22.19 -10.40
C PRO A 8 -2.34 21.99 -9.80
N ALA A 9 -2.76 22.87 -8.89
CA ALA A 9 -4.08 22.81 -8.27
C ALA A 9 -5.20 23.01 -9.29
N ASP A 10 -5.06 23.97 -10.20
CA ASP A 10 -6.04 24.23 -11.27
C ASP A 10 -6.16 23.04 -12.23
N LYS A 11 -5.03 22.42 -12.59
CA LYS A 11 -5.01 21.21 -13.43
C LYS A 11 -5.72 20.04 -12.74
N LEU A 12 -5.43 19.79 -11.47
CA LEU A 12 -6.10 18.72 -10.72
C LEU A 12 -7.60 19.02 -10.54
N ALA A 13 -7.95 20.25 -10.19
CA ALA A 13 -9.34 20.72 -10.06
C ALA A 13 -10.13 20.46 -11.36
N ALA A 14 -9.55 20.81 -12.51
CA ALA A 14 -10.17 20.54 -13.81
C ALA A 14 -10.42 19.05 -14.05
N ARG A 15 -9.46 18.17 -13.69
CA ARG A 15 -9.65 16.70 -13.81
C ARG A 15 -10.71 16.16 -12.85
N MET A 16 -10.95 16.84 -11.74
CA MET A 16 -12.01 16.51 -10.77
C MET A 16 -13.37 17.14 -11.13
N GLY A 17 -13.46 17.95 -12.19
CA GLY A 17 -14.66 18.71 -12.52
C GLY A 17 -14.98 19.85 -11.54
N LEU A 18 -13.98 20.34 -10.81
CA LEU A 18 -14.10 21.48 -9.90
C LEU A 18 -13.89 22.81 -10.65
N PRO A 19 -14.37 23.95 -10.11
CA PRO A 19 -14.10 25.26 -10.73
C PRO A 19 -12.61 25.61 -10.74
N ARG A 20 -12.25 26.60 -11.56
CA ARG A 20 -10.88 27.10 -11.70
C ARG A 20 -10.29 27.55 -10.34
N VAL A 21 -9.03 27.23 -10.07
CA VAL A 21 -8.32 27.69 -8.87
C VAL A 21 -7.76 29.11 -9.09
N LEU A 22 -8.08 30.02 -8.18
CA LEU A 22 -7.65 31.43 -8.19
C LEU A 22 -6.58 31.75 -7.14
N SER A 23 -6.57 31.01 -6.03
CA SER A 23 -5.57 31.13 -4.97
C SER A 23 -5.20 29.75 -4.45
N ALA A 24 -3.95 29.60 -4.03
CA ALA A 24 -3.43 28.36 -3.47
C ALA A 24 -2.39 28.69 -2.39
N CYS A 25 -2.71 28.36 -1.14
CA CYS A 25 -1.90 28.71 0.03
C CYS A 25 -1.47 27.44 0.78
N PRO A 26 -0.16 27.15 0.90
CA PRO A 26 0.32 26.06 1.72
C PRO A 26 -0.04 26.26 3.20
N ALA A 27 -0.47 25.18 3.84
CA ALA A 27 -0.77 25.09 5.26
C ALA A 27 -0.15 23.79 5.80
N PRO A 28 0.31 23.79 7.07
CA PRO A 28 0.80 22.57 7.70
C PRO A 28 -0.30 21.52 7.77
N MET A 29 0.10 20.25 7.80
CA MET A 29 -0.80 19.15 8.12
C MET A 29 -1.25 19.25 9.58
N GLY A 30 -2.44 18.74 9.88
CA GLY A 30 -2.90 18.60 11.26
C GLY A 30 -2.16 17.49 12.01
N GLU A 31 -2.26 17.51 13.34
CA GLU A 31 -1.70 16.47 14.20
C GLU A 31 -2.23 15.08 13.78
N GLY A 32 -1.31 14.14 13.52
CA GLY A 32 -1.61 12.77 13.10
C GLY A 32 -1.96 12.59 11.61
N GLU A 33 -1.92 13.66 10.79
CA GLU A 33 -2.24 13.57 9.36
C GLU A 33 -1.03 13.25 8.46
N GLU A 34 0.19 13.39 8.96
CA GLU A 34 1.45 13.22 8.19
C GLU A 34 1.83 11.76 7.92
N GLY A 35 1.17 10.80 8.57
CA GLY A 35 1.49 9.37 8.46
C GLY A 35 2.87 9.02 9.03
N TYR A 36 3.38 7.84 8.67
CA TYR A 36 4.67 7.32 9.17
C TYR A 36 5.76 7.22 8.10
N SER A 37 5.49 7.70 6.88
CA SER A 37 6.41 7.57 5.73
C SER A 37 7.62 8.52 5.82
N GLY A 38 7.55 9.57 6.64
CA GLY A 38 8.58 10.62 6.71
C GLY A 38 8.64 11.52 5.47
N ALA A 39 7.69 11.34 4.53
CA ALA A 39 7.59 12.16 3.34
C ALA A 39 7.23 13.61 3.69
N ALA A 40 7.79 14.57 2.95
CA ALA A 40 7.36 15.95 3.08
C ALA A 40 5.92 16.09 2.58
N LEU A 41 5.03 16.53 3.46
CA LEU A 41 3.59 16.62 3.23
C LEU A 41 3.07 17.98 3.70
N PHE A 42 2.21 18.60 2.92
CA PHE A 42 1.46 19.79 3.36
C PHE A 42 0.10 19.86 2.69
N ARG A 43 -0.81 20.60 3.30
CA ARG A 43 -2.14 20.86 2.75
C ARG A 43 -2.11 22.15 1.94
N LEU A 44 -2.75 22.16 0.78
CA LEU A 44 -2.89 23.34 -0.05
C LEU A 44 -4.33 23.83 0.02
N GLN A 45 -4.56 24.96 0.68
CA GLN A 45 -5.87 25.62 0.74
C GLN A 45 -6.11 26.33 -0.60
N ALA A 46 -7.22 26.05 -1.26
CA ALA A 46 -7.54 26.54 -2.59
C ALA A 46 -8.82 27.39 -2.59
N GLY A 47 -8.74 28.58 -3.18
CA GLY A 47 -9.90 29.41 -3.49
C GLY A 47 -10.32 29.23 -4.94
N PHE A 48 -11.59 28.93 -5.17
CA PHE A 48 -12.15 28.62 -6.48
C PHE A 48 -12.88 29.82 -7.11
N ALA A 49 -12.90 29.86 -8.44
CA ALA A 49 -13.77 30.76 -9.19
C ALA A 49 -15.23 30.52 -8.81
N GLY A 50 -15.94 31.58 -8.43
CA GLY A 50 -17.28 31.51 -7.84
C GLY A 50 -17.32 31.62 -6.31
N GLY A 51 -16.16 31.76 -5.65
CA GLY A 51 -16.07 32.10 -4.22
C GLY A 51 -16.11 30.91 -3.27
N GLY A 52 -16.07 29.68 -3.78
CA GLY A 52 -15.93 28.47 -2.97
C GLY A 52 -14.49 28.24 -2.51
N GLU A 53 -14.32 27.49 -1.43
CA GLU A 53 -13.01 27.05 -0.92
C GLU A 53 -12.92 25.52 -0.93
N GLY A 54 -11.70 25.00 -0.97
CA GLY A 54 -11.41 23.59 -0.79
C GLY A 54 -9.93 23.35 -0.51
N SER A 55 -9.52 22.09 -0.54
CA SER A 55 -8.14 21.74 -0.23
C SER A 55 -7.63 20.56 -1.05
N PHE A 56 -6.31 20.53 -1.19
CA PHE A 56 -5.55 19.45 -1.78
C PHE A 56 -4.43 19.05 -0.83
N VAL A 57 -3.85 17.87 -1.03
CA VAL A 57 -2.65 17.41 -0.33
C VAL A 57 -1.48 17.36 -1.29
N CYS A 58 -0.36 17.98 -0.92
CA CYS A 58 0.89 17.90 -1.67
C CYS A 58 1.84 16.96 -0.94
N LYS A 59 2.29 15.89 -1.62
CA LYS A 59 3.22 14.88 -1.09
C LYS A 59 4.47 14.82 -1.97
N LYS A 60 5.65 14.90 -1.36
CA LYS A 60 6.91 14.63 -2.03
C LYS A 60 7.22 13.14 -1.92
N THR A 61 7.30 12.43 -3.04
CA THR A 61 7.51 10.98 -3.06
C THR A 61 8.23 10.51 -4.33
N SER A 62 8.59 9.22 -4.34
CA SER A 62 9.20 8.51 -5.47
C SER A 62 8.36 8.60 -6.76
N LEU A 63 9.01 8.53 -7.92
CA LEU A 63 8.35 8.41 -9.23
C LEU A 63 7.26 7.33 -9.22
N ARG A 64 7.59 6.16 -8.65
CA ARG A 64 6.70 5.01 -8.59
C ARG A 64 5.35 5.30 -7.94
N GLU A 65 5.34 5.96 -6.77
CA GLU A 65 4.08 6.30 -6.09
C GLU A 65 3.29 7.38 -6.86
N ARG A 66 4.00 8.37 -7.44
CA ARG A 66 3.36 9.41 -8.27
C ARG A 66 2.63 8.81 -9.47
N GLU A 67 3.33 7.98 -10.24
CA GLU A 67 2.81 7.33 -11.44
C GLU A 67 1.70 6.33 -11.11
N ALA A 68 1.84 5.54 -10.05
CA ALA A 68 0.80 4.62 -9.60
C ALA A 68 -0.48 5.38 -9.23
N THR A 69 -0.38 6.42 -8.40
CA THR A 69 -1.57 7.14 -7.93
C THR A 69 -2.26 7.90 -9.06
N GLU A 70 -1.49 8.54 -9.96
CA GLU A 70 -2.06 9.21 -11.14
C GLU A 70 -2.70 8.20 -12.11
N ARG A 71 -2.06 7.06 -12.39
CA ARG A 71 -2.63 6.00 -13.24
C ARG A 71 -3.95 5.48 -12.68
N LEU A 72 -4.01 5.16 -11.38
CA LEU A 72 -5.22 4.65 -10.73
C LEU A 72 -6.35 5.67 -10.75
N PHE A 73 -6.02 6.95 -10.57
CA PHE A 73 -7.00 8.02 -10.75
C PHE A 73 -7.54 8.07 -12.19
N LEU A 74 -6.66 8.04 -13.20
CA LEU A 74 -7.06 8.08 -14.61
C LEU A 74 -7.92 6.88 -15.05
N GLN A 75 -7.84 5.76 -14.34
CA GLN A 75 -8.73 4.59 -14.56
C GLN A 75 -10.18 4.84 -14.11
N GLY A 76 -10.44 5.91 -13.33
CA GLY A 76 -11.79 6.43 -13.11
C GLY A 76 -12.71 5.56 -12.25
N ARG A 77 -12.17 4.58 -11.52
CA ARG A 77 -12.96 3.68 -10.66
C ARG A 77 -13.46 4.34 -9.36
N GLY A 78 -12.81 5.42 -8.94
CA GLY A 78 -13.13 6.14 -7.70
C GLY A 78 -12.72 5.41 -6.43
N TYR A 79 -11.78 4.45 -6.52
CA TYR A 79 -11.21 3.73 -5.37
C TYR A 79 -9.89 4.33 -4.88
N THR A 80 -9.38 5.37 -5.53
CA THR A 80 -8.19 6.12 -5.11
C THR A 80 -8.50 7.62 -5.18
N PRO A 81 -7.80 8.47 -4.41
CA PRO A 81 -7.92 9.92 -4.55
C PRO A 81 -7.56 10.38 -5.96
N ALA A 82 -8.12 11.50 -6.39
CA ALA A 82 -7.60 12.15 -7.59
C ALA A 82 -6.14 12.57 -7.37
N ALA A 83 -5.30 12.45 -8.41
CA ALA A 83 -3.89 12.77 -8.30
C ALA A 83 -3.32 13.33 -9.61
N LEU A 84 -2.26 14.11 -9.46
CA LEU A 84 -1.46 14.66 -10.54
C LEU A 84 0.01 14.69 -10.11
N SER A 85 0.87 14.04 -10.88
CA SER A 85 2.32 14.13 -10.75
C SER A 85 2.78 15.53 -11.19
N CYS A 86 3.56 16.20 -10.34
CA CYS A 86 4.06 17.57 -10.57
C CYS A 86 5.59 17.63 -10.71
N GLY A 87 6.29 16.55 -10.37
CA GLY A 87 7.74 16.46 -10.43
C GLY A 87 8.26 16.07 -11.82
N PRO A 88 9.58 16.19 -12.05
CA PRO A 88 10.20 15.77 -13.30
C PRO A 88 9.95 14.27 -13.58
N ASP A 89 10.01 13.89 -14.86
CA ASP A 89 9.83 12.52 -15.34
C ASP A 89 10.99 11.56 -14.94
N GLY A 90 11.94 12.03 -14.12
CA GLY A 90 13.07 11.26 -13.63
C GLY A 90 12.76 10.44 -12.37
N GLU A 91 13.63 9.46 -12.07
CA GLU A 91 13.51 8.51 -10.96
C GLU A 91 13.59 9.14 -9.55
N GLY A 92 13.93 10.42 -9.46
CA GLY A 92 14.06 11.15 -8.20
C GLY A 92 12.74 11.45 -7.50
N GLU A 93 12.85 11.87 -6.24
CA GLU A 93 11.70 12.40 -5.50
C GLU A 93 11.12 13.62 -6.21
N GLY A 94 9.81 13.63 -6.35
CA GLY A 94 9.05 14.73 -6.93
C GLY A 94 7.78 14.97 -6.14
N TRP A 95 7.18 16.13 -6.37
CA TRP A 95 5.87 16.43 -5.80
C TRP A 95 4.76 15.76 -6.60
N MET A 96 3.70 15.35 -5.91
CA MET A 96 2.37 15.16 -6.47
C MET A 96 1.37 15.96 -5.67
N ILE A 97 0.33 16.43 -6.36
CA ILE A 97 -0.85 17.02 -5.74
C ILE A 97 -2.00 16.02 -5.83
N MET A 98 -2.75 15.89 -4.75
CA MET A 98 -3.83 14.92 -4.60
C MET A 98 -5.09 15.55 -4.03
N GLU A 99 -6.23 14.94 -4.29
CA GLU A 99 -7.48 15.22 -3.60
C GLU A 99 -7.30 15.06 -2.09
N ASP A 100 -7.71 16.08 -1.34
CA ASP A 100 -7.81 15.98 0.11
C ASP A 100 -9.08 15.22 0.48
N ILE A 101 -8.93 13.94 0.83
CA ILE A 101 -10.04 13.09 1.28
C ILE A 101 -10.38 13.27 2.77
N GLY A 102 -9.73 14.24 3.44
CA GLY A 102 -9.96 14.57 4.83
C GLY A 102 -9.36 13.57 5.82
N ARG A 103 -9.74 13.74 7.09
CA ARG A 103 -9.34 12.88 8.20
C ARG A 103 -9.98 11.51 8.10
N LYS A 104 -9.36 10.51 8.74
CA LYS A 104 -9.91 9.16 8.86
C LYS A 104 -11.32 9.21 9.46
N ALA A 105 -12.32 8.84 8.66
CA ALA A 105 -13.68 8.64 9.11
C ALA A 105 -13.84 7.23 9.71
N PRO A 106 -14.77 7.04 10.68
CA PRO A 106 -15.14 5.71 11.14
C PRO A 106 -15.57 4.81 9.98
N LEU A 107 -15.19 3.53 10.05
CA LEU A 107 -15.70 2.53 9.11
C LEU A 107 -17.18 2.25 9.39
N PRO A 108 -17.96 1.83 8.37
CA PRO A 108 -19.34 1.40 8.56
C PRO A 108 -19.48 0.26 9.59
N GLU A 109 -20.60 0.22 10.31
CA GLU A 109 -20.87 -0.81 11.33
C GLU A 109 -20.96 -2.22 10.72
N ASP A 110 -21.57 -2.36 9.54
CA ASP A 110 -21.61 -3.63 8.81
C ASP A 110 -20.24 -3.92 8.18
N ARG A 111 -19.39 -4.54 8.99
CA ARG A 111 -18.03 -4.96 8.61
C ARG A 111 -18.03 -5.95 7.45
N ALA A 112 -19.04 -6.82 7.32
CA ALA A 112 -19.10 -7.80 6.24
C ALA A 112 -19.43 -7.11 4.91
N CYS A 113 -20.36 -6.16 4.90
CA CYS A 113 -20.62 -5.30 3.75
C CYS A 113 -19.38 -4.48 3.37
N TRP A 114 -18.71 -3.89 4.36
CA TRP A 114 -17.48 -3.15 4.12
C TRP A 114 -16.38 -4.02 3.49
N LYS A 115 -16.18 -5.25 3.97
CA LYS A 115 -15.24 -6.21 3.39
C LYS A 115 -15.54 -6.53 1.93
N ARG A 116 -16.82 -6.70 1.57
CA ARG A 116 -17.23 -6.91 0.17
C ARG A 116 -16.86 -5.72 -0.71
N GLN A 117 -17.16 -4.50 -0.26
CA GLN A 117 -16.79 -3.29 -0.99
C GLN A 117 -15.28 -3.13 -1.12
N ALA A 118 -14.51 -3.42 -0.07
CA ALA A 118 -13.05 -3.40 -0.14
C ALA A 118 -12.51 -4.44 -1.13
N ALA A 119 -13.09 -5.65 -1.15
CA ALA A 119 -12.71 -6.69 -2.12
C ALA A 119 -13.01 -6.25 -3.56
N GLU A 120 -14.13 -5.55 -3.79
CA GLU A 120 -14.47 -4.95 -5.09
C GLU A 120 -13.47 -3.88 -5.51
N ALA A 121 -13.04 -3.02 -4.56
CA ALA A 121 -12.03 -2.00 -4.80
C ALA A 121 -10.69 -2.61 -5.23
N PHE A 122 -10.17 -3.57 -4.46
CA PHE A 122 -8.91 -4.26 -4.80
C PHE A 122 -9.02 -5.04 -6.11
N ALA A 123 -10.13 -5.76 -6.33
CA ALA A 123 -10.35 -6.47 -7.59
C ALA A 123 -10.37 -5.51 -8.78
N ALA A 124 -11.00 -4.34 -8.66
CA ALA A 124 -11.01 -3.36 -9.75
C ALA A 124 -9.61 -2.79 -10.03
N ILE A 125 -8.89 -2.37 -8.97
CA ILE A 125 -7.51 -1.87 -9.08
C ILE A 125 -6.62 -2.92 -9.73
N HIS A 126 -6.70 -4.17 -9.29
CA HIS A 126 -5.84 -5.22 -9.81
C HIS A 126 -6.23 -5.64 -11.22
N MET A 127 -7.51 -5.84 -11.50
CA MET A 127 -7.94 -6.31 -12.83
C MET A 127 -7.71 -5.26 -13.92
N ASP A 128 -7.77 -3.96 -13.61
CA ASP A 128 -7.42 -2.90 -14.56
C ASP A 128 -5.92 -2.86 -14.89
N ASN A 129 -5.06 -3.45 -14.03
CA ASN A 129 -3.60 -3.46 -14.15
C ASN A 129 -3.00 -4.87 -14.36
N PHE A 130 -3.86 -5.88 -14.46
CA PHE A 130 -3.49 -7.28 -14.58
C PHE A 130 -2.76 -7.55 -15.90
N GLY A 131 -1.57 -8.14 -15.84
CA GLY A 131 -0.78 -8.46 -17.04
C GLY A 131 -0.20 -7.24 -17.77
N LYS A 132 -0.31 -6.03 -17.20
CA LYS A 132 0.11 -4.77 -17.87
C LYS A 132 1.49 -4.27 -17.47
N GLY A 133 2.37 -5.14 -16.97
CA GLY A 133 3.72 -4.75 -16.52
C GLY A 133 4.52 -3.97 -17.58
N ALA A 134 4.40 -4.35 -18.85
CA ALA A 134 5.06 -3.65 -19.96
C ALA A 134 4.58 -2.20 -20.18
N GLU A 135 3.37 -1.84 -19.72
CA GLU A 135 2.85 -0.46 -19.77
C GLU A 135 3.36 0.39 -18.58
N MET A 136 4.00 -0.23 -17.60
CA MET A 136 4.42 0.41 -16.35
C MET A 136 5.94 0.22 -16.13
N PRO A 137 6.81 0.70 -17.04
CA PRO A 137 8.26 0.52 -16.91
C PRO A 137 8.86 1.22 -15.67
N TRP A 138 8.14 2.20 -15.10
CA TRP A 138 8.47 2.89 -13.85
C TRP A 138 8.11 2.06 -12.59
N LEU A 139 7.37 0.96 -12.73
CA LEU A 139 6.94 0.11 -11.63
C LEU A 139 7.87 -1.11 -11.54
N PRO A 140 8.75 -1.19 -10.53
CA PRO A 140 9.69 -2.29 -10.43
C PRO A 140 8.95 -3.61 -10.19
N ALA A 141 9.46 -4.66 -10.82
CA ALA A 141 9.01 -6.02 -10.60
C ALA A 141 9.27 -6.47 -9.15
N ALA A 142 8.42 -7.37 -8.67
CA ALA A 142 8.65 -8.16 -7.48
C ALA A 142 9.08 -9.57 -7.91
N ASP A 143 10.26 -9.67 -8.50
CA ASP A 143 10.87 -10.91 -8.99
C ASP A 143 11.66 -11.64 -7.88
N ALA A 144 12.37 -12.70 -8.24
CA ALA A 144 13.16 -13.50 -7.31
C ALA A 144 14.21 -12.66 -6.54
N GLU A 145 14.88 -11.71 -7.20
CA GLU A 145 15.85 -10.84 -6.57
C GLU A 145 15.18 -9.94 -5.53
N TYR A 146 14.02 -9.36 -5.87
CA TYR A 146 13.27 -8.57 -4.91
C TYR A 146 12.81 -9.36 -3.69
N TRP A 147 12.26 -10.57 -3.86
CA TRP A 147 11.77 -11.36 -2.73
C TRP A 147 12.89 -11.85 -1.81
N ASP A 148 14.06 -12.15 -2.38
CA ASP A 148 15.26 -12.44 -1.61
C ASP A 148 15.71 -11.22 -0.81
N PHE A 149 15.82 -10.06 -1.46
CA PHE A 149 16.15 -8.80 -0.81
C PHE A 149 15.14 -8.42 0.29
N PHE A 150 13.85 -8.53 0.03
CA PHE A 150 12.77 -8.21 0.96
C PHE A 150 12.83 -9.07 2.22
N THR A 151 13.01 -10.38 2.06
CA THR A 151 13.04 -11.30 3.20
C THR A 151 14.35 -11.21 3.99
N HIS A 152 15.49 -11.04 3.32
CA HIS A 152 16.79 -11.01 3.99
C HIS A 152 17.18 -9.61 4.43
N ALA A 153 17.33 -8.66 3.52
CA ALA A 153 17.88 -7.34 3.83
C ALA A 153 16.88 -6.44 4.57
N LEU A 154 15.60 -6.48 4.20
CA LEU A 154 14.57 -5.62 4.80
C LEU A 154 13.86 -6.23 6.02
N SER A 155 14.07 -7.52 6.30
CA SER A 155 13.31 -8.24 7.32
C SER A 155 14.18 -9.12 8.22
N ALA A 156 14.40 -10.40 7.88
CA ALA A 156 15.07 -11.37 8.74
C ALA A 156 16.51 -10.96 9.14
N GLY A 157 17.23 -10.27 8.26
CA GLY A 157 18.57 -9.76 8.53
C GLY A 157 18.60 -8.74 9.67
N HIS A 158 17.55 -7.94 9.85
CA HIS A 158 17.44 -7.06 11.02
C HIS A 158 17.22 -7.84 12.31
N PHE A 159 16.42 -8.92 12.26
CA PHE A 159 16.21 -9.79 13.41
C PHE A 159 17.53 -10.50 13.81
N GLU A 160 18.28 -11.02 12.84
CA GLU A 160 19.60 -11.62 13.06
C GLU A 160 20.61 -10.63 13.63
N ARG A 161 20.58 -9.38 13.16
CA ARG A 161 21.39 -8.31 13.71
C ARG A 161 21.02 -8.04 15.17
N PHE A 162 19.73 -7.97 15.50
CA PHE A 162 19.26 -7.77 16.87
C PHE A 162 19.70 -8.89 17.81
N CYS A 163 19.60 -10.16 17.39
CA CYS A 163 20.11 -11.28 18.19
C CYS A 163 21.61 -11.23 18.45
N ARG A 164 22.40 -10.53 17.61
CA ARG A 164 23.84 -10.36 17.84
C ARG A 164 24.17 -9.16 18.72
N GLU A 165 23.34 -8.12 18.67
CA GLU A 165 23.61 -6.83 19.32
C GLU A 165 22.95 -6.70 20.71
N ASP A 166 21.93 -7.50 21.01
CA ASP A 166 21.14 -7.40 22.26
C ASP A 166 21.00 -8.78 22.92
N GLU A 167 21.64 -8.97 24.07
CA GLU A 167 21.65 -10.24 24.81
C GLU A 167 20.26 -10.63 25.34
N ALA A 168 19.45 -9.66 25.77
CA ALA A 168 18.11 -9.92 26.26
C ALA A 168 17.20 -10.37 25.11
N PHE A 169 17.30 -9.70 23.97
CA PHE A 169 16.62 -10.12 22.75
C PHE A 169 17.06 -11.52 22.30
N ALA A 170 18.36 -11.79 22.31
CA ALA A 170 18.93 -13.08 21.93
C ALA A 170 18.43 -14.21 22.84
N ALA A 171 18.34 -13.97 24.14
CA ALA A 171 17.83 -14.94 25.10
C ALA A 171 16.34 -15.27 24.86
N GLU A 172 15.51 -14.28 24.51
CA GLU A 172 14.07 -14.48 24.28
C GLU A 172 13.78 -15.07 22.88
N TYR A 173 14.47 -14.59 21.84
CA TYR A 173 14.10 -14.83 20.45
C TYR A 173 15.15 -15.58 19.62
N GLY A 174 16.40 -15.71 20.10
CA GLY A 174 17.50 -16.31 19.33
C GLY A 174 17.23 -17.74 18.89
N GLY A 175 16.49 -18.52 19.69
CA GLY A 175 16.07 -19.88 19.34
C GLY A 175 15.14 -19.96 18.12
N LYS A 176 14.52 -18.85 17.71
CA LYS A 176 13.61 -18.80 16.54
C LYS A 176 14.35 -18.56 15.22
N LEU A 177 15.64 -18.23 15.24
CA LEU A 177 16.43 -17.90 14.06
C LEU A 177 16.41 -18.98 12.96
N PRO A 178 16.61 -20.28 13.26
CA PRO A 178 16.58 -21.31 12.22
C PRO A 178 15.23 -21.37 11.50
N ALA A 179 14.13 -21.33 12.25
CA ALA A 179 12.78 -21.38 11.71
C ALA A 179 12.41 -20.10 10.94
N LEU A 180 12.91 -18.93 11.37
CA LEU A 180 12.75 -17.68 10.62
C LEU A 180 13.44 -17.74 9.26
N ARG A 181 14.66 -18.28 9.19
CA ARG A 181 15.40 -18.46 7.93
C ARG A 181 14.69 -19.41 6.97
N GLU A 182 14.20 -20.53 7.49
CA GLU A 182 13.42 -21.47 6.69
C GLU A 182 12.12 -20.83 6.17
N ALA A 183 11.41 -20.10 7.03
CA ALA A 183 10.21 -19.37 6.64
C ALA A 183 10.50 -18.32 5.55
N ALA A 184 11.62 -17.60 5.66
CA ALA A 184 12.06 -16.60 4.69
C ALA A 184 12.40 -17.24 3.33
N ALA A 185 13.20 -18.31 3.32
CA ALA A 185 13.56 -19.03 2.11
C ALA A 185 12.33 -19.61 1.40
N SER A 186 11.44 -20.27 2.15
CA SER A 186 10.20 -20.85 1.61
C SER A 186 9.25 -19.78 1.06
N PHE A 187 9.09 -18.66 1.77
CA PHE A 187 8.26 -17.55 1.32
C PHE A 187 8.84 -16.89 0.05
N SER A 188 10.14 -16.58 0.06
CA SER A 188 10.82 -15.96 -1.09
C SER A 188 10.68 -16.82 -2.35
N ALA A 189 10.98 -18.12 -2.24
CA ALA A 189 10.82 -19.06 -3.36
C ALA A 189 9.37 -19.17 -3.85
N GLY A 190 8.40 -19.23 -2.93
CA GLY A 190 6.98 -19.29 -3.28
C GLY A 190 6.49 -18.04 -4.01
N MET A 191 6.87 -16.85 -3.53
CA MET A 191 6.50 -15.59 -4.16
C MET A 191 7.19 -15.39 -5.52
N ALA A 192 8.45 -15.80 -5.66
CA ALA A 192 9.15 -15.82 -6.94
C ALA A 192 8.44 -16.72 -7.96
N ALA A 193 8.04 -17.94 -7.56
CA ALA A 193 7.31 -18.86 -8.41
C ALA A 193 5.93 -18.32 -8.84
N LEU A 194 5.20 -17.65 -7.92
CA LEU A 194 3.94 -16.98 -8.26
C LEU A 194 4.15 -15.84 -9.27
N PHE A 195 5.22 -15.06 -9.11
CA PHE A 195 5.57 -14.00 -10.04
C PHE A 195 5.94 -14.56 -11.42
N GLU A 196 6.79 -15.57 -11.48
CA GLU A 196 7.21 -16.23 -12.73
C GLU A 196 6.04 -16.88 -13.47
N ALA A 197 5.09 -17.46 -12.76
CA ALA A 197 3.88 -18.03 -13.35
C ALA A 197 3.06 -16.97 -14.12
N GLY A 198 3.14 -15.69 -13.72
CA GLY A 198 2.52 -14.58 -14.43
C GLY A 198 0.99 -14.55 -14.42
N THR A 199 0.33 -15.50 -13.75
CA THR A 199 -1.14 -15.66 -13.76
C THR A 199 -1.87 -14.75 -12.78
N ALA A 200 -1.14 -13.97 -11.98
CA ALA A 200 -1.69 -13.13 -10.93
C ALA A 200 -0.97 -11.77 -10.79
N ASN A 201 -0.10 -11.40 -11.74
CA ASN A 201 0.71 -10.19 -11.62
C ASN A 201 -0.06 -8.93 -12.01
N THR A 202 0.04 -7.91 -11.16
CA THR A 202 -0.66 -6.63 -11.29
C THR A 202 0.14 -5.53 -10.60
N LEU A 203 -0.27 -4.26 -10.78
CA LEU A 203 0.05 -3.19 -9.84
C LEU A 203 -0.60 -3.54 -8.49
N THR A 204 0.23 -3.77 -7.46
CA THR A 204 -0.20 -4.00 -6.08
C THR A 204 0.09 -2.77 -5.23
N HIS A 205 -0.66 -2.57 -4.15
CA HIS A 205 -0.46 -1.54 -3.14
C HIS A 205 0.80 -1.79 -2.29
N GLY A 206 1.02 -3.03 -1.85
CA GLY A 206 2.22 -3.46 -1.13
C GLY A 206 2.24 -3.18 0.38
N ASP A 207 1.41 -2.28 0.89
CA ASP A 207 1.26 -2.09 2.36
C ASP A 207 -0.21 -2.00 2.79
N VAL A 208 -1.03 -2.95 2.36
CA VAL A 208 -2.42 -3.00 2.81
C VAL A 208 -2.46 -3.52 4.24
N GLN A 209 -2.81 -2.64 5.18
CA GLN A 209 -2.90 -2.94 6.61
C GLN A 209 -4.26 -3.58 6.97
N THR A 210 -4.43 -4.08 8.18
CA THR A 210 -5.75 -4.52 8.69
C THR A 210 -6.82 -3.40 8.65
N MET A 211 -8.07 -3.72 8.94
CA MET A 211 -9.17 -2.73 9.02
C MET A 211 -8.91 -1.60 10.03
N ASP A 212 -8.07 -1.83 11.04
CA ASP A 212 -7.73 -0.82 12.03
C ASP A 212 -6.61 0.13 11.53
N GLY A 213 -5.92 -0.26 10.44
CA GLY A 213 -4.94 0.55 9.72
C GLY A 213 -5.54 1.74 8.98
N ASP A 214 -4.72 2.46 8.22
CA ASP A 214 -5.10 3.77 7.66
C ASP A 214 -5.18 3.81 6.13
N HIS A 215 -4.69 2.78 5.43
CA HIS A 215 -4.56 2.79 3.98
C HIS A 215 -5.85 2.45 3.21
N VAL A 216 -6.91 2.04 3.91
CA VAL A 216 -8.26 1.88 3.34
C VAL A 216 -9.22 2.76 4.13
N ARG A 217 -9.54 3.94 3.59
CA ARG A 217 -10.37 4.96 4.24
C ARG A 217 -11.82 4.91 3.75
N CYS A 218 -12.74 5.39 4.58
CA CYS A 218 -14.13 5.57 4.24
C CYS A 218 -14.39 7.00 3.74
N ARG A 219 -14.86 7.13 2.50
CA ARG A 219 -15.32 8.40 1.92
C ARG A 219 -16.71 8.18 1.32
N GLY A 220 -17.70 8.90 1.84
CA GLY A 220 -19.10 8.75 1.38
C GLY A 220 -19.63 7.31 1.51
N GLY A 221 -19.19 6.56 2.52
CA GLY A 221 -19.59 5.18 2.73
C GLY A 221 -18.87 4.14 1.86
N ARG A 222 -17.90 4.56 1.03
CA ARG A 222 -17.15 3.70 0.11
C ARG A 222 -15.66 3.63 0.47
N PRO A 223 -14.97 2.51 0.15
CA PRO A 223 -13.54 2.38 0.34
C PRO A 223 -12.75 3.24 -0.65
N VAL A 224 -11.76 3.95 -0.13
CA VAL A 224 -10.71 4.65 -0.88
C VAL A 224 -9.36 4.16 -0.37
N VAL A 225 -8.55 3.62 -1.26
CA VAL A 225 -7.21 3.12 -1.00
C VAL A 225 -6.20 4.25 -1.21
N ILE A 226 -5.31 4.45 -0.24
CA ILE A 226 -4.30 5.52 -0.25
C ILE A 226 -2.92 4.99 0.11
N ASP A 227 -1.89 5.78 -0.20
CA ASP A 227 -0.49 5.52 0.16
C ASP A 227 0.14 4.32 -0.57
N PHE A 228 0.22 4.44 -1.90
CA PHE A 228 0.90 3.47 -2.77
C PHE A 228 2.43 3.55 -2.68
N GLY A 229 2.98 4.01 -1.56
CA GLY A 229 4.41 4.18 -1.34
C GLY A 229 5.22 2.89 -1.49
N PHE A 230 4.60 1.71 -1.31
CA PHE A 230 5.21 0.39 -1.44
C PHE A 230 4.80 -0.38 -2.70
N CYS A 231 4.09 0.25 -3.64
CA CYS A 231 3.53 -0.45 -4.79
C CYS A 231 4.59 -1.14 -5.66
N ARG A 232 4.24 -2.26 -6.29
CA ARG A 232 5.12 -3.01 -7.20
C ARG A 232 4.29 -3.70 -8.27
N TYR A 233 4.95 -4.18 -9.31
CA TYR A 233 4.36 -5.16 -10.20
C TYR A 233 4.58 -6.54 -9.59
N ALA A 234 3.56 -7.10 -8.95
CA ALA A 234 3.68 -8.28 -8.08
C ALA A 234 2.42 -9.15 -8.15
N PRO A 235 2.45 -10.39 -7.61
CA PRO A 235 1.25 -11.20 -7.44
C PRO A 235 0.23 -10.50 -6.53
N LEU A 236 -1.03 -10.40 -6.98
CA LEU A 236 -2.13 -9.68 -6.31
C LEU A 236 -2.36 -10.07 -4.84
N TYR A 237 -1.93 -11.27 -4.44
CA TYR A 237 -2.26 -11.87 -3.16
C TYR A 237 -1.71 -11.07 -1.96
N ILE A 238 -0.59 -10.38 -2.13
CA ILE A 238 0.07 -9.64 -1.02
C ILE A 238 -0.82 -8.54 -0.43
N ASP A 239 -1.72 -7.97 -1.25
CA ASP A 239 -2.67 -6.94 -0.82
C ASP A 239 -3.91 -7.53 -0.13
N LEU A 240 -4.07 -8.86 -0.19
CA LEU A 240 -5.21 -9.54 0.42
C LEU A 240 -4.89 -10.05 1.82
N THR A 241 -3.64 -10.43 2.10
CA THR A 241 -3.32 -11.30 3.24
C THR A 241 -3.29 -10.64 4.62
N ASP A 242 -3.15 -9.32 4.74
CA ASP A 242 -3.33 -8.62 6.03
C ASP A 242 -4.73 -8.03 6.20
N TYR A 243 -5.35 -7.58 5.10
CA TYR A 243 -6.70 -7.04 5.14
C TYR A 243 -7.72 -8.16 5.36
N PHE A 244 -7.72 -9.21 4.54
CA PHE A 244 -8.72 -10.28 4.55
C PHE A 244 -8.22 -11.50 5.29
N ARG A 245 -9.08 -12.03 6.16
CA ARG A 245 -8.80 -13.28 6.88
C ARG A 245 -8.86 -14.48 5.93
N PRO A 246 -8.21 -15.62 6.27
CA PRO A 246 -8.25 -16.82 5.44
C PRO A 246 -9.66 -17.27 5.04
N GLU A 247 -10.64 -17.10 5.93
CA GLU A 247 -12.04 -17.46 5.66
C GLU A 247 -12.71 -16.54 4.62
N GLU A 248 -12.15 -15.34 4.41
CA GLU A 248 -12.65 -14.30 3.50
C GLU A 248 -11.98 -14.36 2.10
N TRP A 249 -10.95 -15.18 1.89
CA TRP A 249 -10.29 -15.27 0.58
C TRP A 249 -11.18 -15.86 -0.51
N ALA A 250 -12.14 -16.72 -0.14
CA ALA A 250 -13.13 -17.22 -1.07
C ALA A 250 -14.04 -16.11 -1.61
N LEU A 251 -14.42 -15.15 -0.75
CA LEU A 251 -15.15 -13.96 -1.15
C LEU A 251 -14.31 -13.12 -2.12
N CYS A 252 -13.03 -12.93 -1.83
CA CYS A 252 -12.12 -12.21 -2.73
C CYS A 252 -12.10 -12.88 -4.11
N TRP A 253 -11.88 -14.19 -4.19
CA TRP A 253 -11.89 -14.92 -5.45
C TRP A 253 -13.19 -14.72 -6.24
N GLU A 254 -14.35 -14.77 -5.59
CA GLU A 254 -15.65 -14.54 -6.24
C GLU A 254 -15.72 -13.16 -6.89
N THR A 255 -15.24 -12.13 -6.20
CA THR A 255 -15.17 -10.76 -6.71
C THR A 255 -14.22 -10.63 -7.91
N TYR A 256 -13.02 -11.22 -7.84
CA TYR A 256 -12.07 -11.17 -8.97
C TYR A 256 -12.59 -11.94 -10.17
N ARG A 257 -13.23 -13.08 -9.95
CA ARG A 257 -13.86 -13.86 -11.02
C ARG A 257 -14.97 -13.08 -11.70
N ALA A 258 -15.80 -12.36 -10.95
CA ALA A 258 -16.84 -11.49 -11.50
C ALA A 258 -16.26 -10.38 -12.38
N GLN A 259 -15.01 -9.97 -12.14
CA GLN A 259 -14.26 -9.00 -12.95
C GLN A 259 -13.39 -9.65 -14.06
N GLY A 260 -13.57 -10.95 -14.32
CA GLY A 260 -12.97 -11.64 -15.46
C GLY A 260 -11.68 -12.41 -15.17
N LEU A 261 -11.26 -12.54 -13.90
CA LEU A 261 -10.14 -13.42 -13.55
C LEU A 261 -10.45 -14.87 -13.94
N ARG A 262 -9.55 -15.50 -14.71
CA ARG A 262 -9.71 -16.87 -15.21
C ARG A 262 -9.03 -17.95 -14.35
N LEU A 263 -8.48 -17.55 -13.21
CA LEU A 263 -7.81 -18.45 -12.27
C LEU A 263 -8.83 -19.30 -11.48
N GLY A 264 -8.54 -20.59 -11.34
CA GLY A 264 -9.35 -21.51 -10.55
C GLY A 264 -9.40 -21.11 -9.07
N LYS A 265 -10.50 -21.44 -8.37
CA LYS A 265 -10.66 -21.11 -6.93
C LYS A 265 -9.53 -21.70 -6.09
N GLN A 266 -9.15 -22.95 -6.35
CA GLN A 266 -8.12 -23.61 -5.56
C GLN A 266 -6.75 -22.97 -5.77
N ASP A 267 -6.40 -22.65 -7.02
CA ASP A 267 -5.13 -21.98 -7.35
C ASP A 267 -5.05 -20.59 -6.72
N PHE A 268 -6.16 -19.83 -6.73
CA PHE A 268 -6.23 -18.54 -6.07
C PHE A 268 -6.02 -18.66 -4.56
N LEU A 269 -6.70 -19.61 -3.91
CA LEU A 269 -6.56 -19.83 -2.48
C LEU A 269 -5.15 -20.31 -2.11
N GLU A 270 -4.51 -21.12 -2.94
CA GLU A 270 -3.11 -21.51 -2.75
C GLU A 270 -2.18 -20.31 -2.87
N GLY A 271 -2.40 -19.43 -3.86
CA GLY A 271 -1.66 -18.17 -3.97
C GLY A 271 -1.78 -17.29 -2.72
N CYS A 272 -2.98 -17.17 -2.14
CA CYS A 272 -3.16 -16.50 -0.85
C CYS A 272 -2.40 -17.19 0.29
N ARG A 273 -2.38 -18.53 0.35
CA ARG A 273 -1.64 -19.26 1.39
C ARG A 273 -0.13 -19.04 1.26
N THR A 274 0.40 -19.07 0.04
CA THR A 274 1.80 -18.76 -0.22
C THR A 274 2.14 -17.33 0.24
N ALA A 275 1.27 -16.36 -0.05
CA ALA A 275 1.45 -14.97 0.35
C ALA A 275 1.15 -14.68 1.83
N ALA A 276 0.56 -15.60 2.58
CA ALA A 276 0.03 -15.35 3.94
C ALA A 276 1.08 -14.87 4.96
N ARG A 277 2.36 -15.17 4.73
CA ARG A 277 3.48 -14.72 5.56
C ARG A 277 3.94 -13.29 5.25
N TYR A 278 3.48 -12.70 4.15
CA TYR A 278 3.88 -11.37 3.70
C TYR A 278 3.79 -10.31 4.82
N PRO A 279 2.68 -10.18 5.57
CA PRO A 279 2.57 -9.15 6.60
C PRO A 279 3.54 -9.41 7.77
N GLY A 280 3.86 -10.68 8.05
CA GLY A 280 4.85 -11.05 9.05
C GLY A 280 6.26 -10.55 8.71
N PHE A 281 6.65 -10.61 7.42
CA PHE A 281 7.93 -10.08 6.96
C PHE A 281 7.91 -8.55 6.79
N ALA A 282 6.83 -8.00 6.22
CA ALA A 282 6.69 -6.56 5.98
C ALA A 282 6.78 -5.75 7.27
N TYR A 283 6.17 -6.24 8.35
CA TYR A 283 6.14 -5.54 9.64
C TYR A 283 7.21 -5.97 10.63
N LEU A 284 8.12 -6.88 10.26
CA LEU A 284 9.12 -7.40 11.19
C LEU A 284 10.05 -6.30 11.71
N PHE A 285 10.63 -5.48 10.83
CA PHE A 285 11.52 -4.40 11.25
C PHE A 285 10.81 -3.32 12.09
N PRO A 286 9.64 -2.79 11.68
CA PRO A 286 8.85 -1.92 12.55
C PRO A 286 8.52 -2.54 13.92
N ALA A 287 8.24 -3.84 13.97
CA ALA A 287 7.98 -4.56 15.20
C ALA A 287 9.22 -4.72 16.09
N LEU A 288 10.41 -4.92 15.50
CA LEU A 288 11.69 -4.88 16.22
C LEU A 288 11.94 -3.50 16.84
N MET A 289 11.64 -2.43 16.10
CA MET A 289 11.76 -1.06 16.65
C MET A 289 10.79 -0.82 17.80
N ALA A 290 9.57 -1.36 17.71
CA ALA A 290 8.59 -1.28 18.80
C ALA A 290 9.02 -2.08 20.03
N TRP A 291 9.56 -3.29 19.83
CA TRP A 291 10.12 -4.09 20.92
C TRP A 291 11.23 -3.33 21.67
N LYS A 292 12.13 -2.64 20.96
CA LYS A 292 13.16 -1.78 21.57
C LYS A 292 12.60 -0.63 22.42
N ARG A 293 11.36 -0.20 22.16
CA ARG A 293 10.64 0.81 22.95
C ARG A 293 9.80 0.21 24.08
N GLY A 294 9.87 -1.11 24.30
CA GLY A 294 9.10 -1.80 25.34
C GLY A 294 7.70 -2.27 24.88
N GLU A 295 7.43 -2.32 23.57
CA GLU A 295 6.14 -2.74 23.01
C GLU A 295 6.25 -4.09 22.24
N PRO A 296 6.32 -5.24 22.94
CA PRO A 296 6.62 -6.54 22.31
C PRO A 296 5.46 -7.13 21.48
N GLU A 297 4.23 -6.64 21.65
CA GLU A 297 3.04 -7.25 21.05
C GLU A 297 3.07 -7.26 19.52
N ARG A 298 3.65 -6.22 18.90
CA ARG A 298 3.83 -6.16 17.44
C ARG A 298 4.76 -7.26 16.94
N LEU A 299 5.84 -7.53 17.68
CA LEU A 299 6.79 -8.59 17.33
C LEU A 299 6.16 -9.97 17.50
N ARG A 300 5.45 -10.20 18.61
CA ARG A 300 4.71 -11.45 18.84
C ARG A 300 3.67 -11.71 17.75
N ARG A 301 2.98 -10.68 17.26
CA ARG A 301 2.07 -10.79 16.11
C ARG A 301 2.82 -11.23 14.85
N CYS A 302 3.94 -10.60 14.52
CA CYS A 302 4.74 -10.97 13.36
C CYS A 302 5.23 -12.42 13.44
N MET A 303 5.74 -12.85 14.61
CA MET A 303 6.15 -14.24 14.82
C MET A 303 5.02 -15.23 14.54
N ARG A 304 3.81 -14.98 15.04
CA ARG A 304 2.64 -15.84 14.75
C ARG A 304 2.31 -15.91 13.25
N LEU A 305 2.37 -14.79 12.54
CA LEU A 305 2.13 -14.74 11.09
C LEU A 305 3.21 -15.52 10.31
N LEU A 306 4.42 -15.59 10.84
CA LEU A 306 5.53 -16.36 10.28
C LEU A 306 5.50 -17.85 10.69
N GLY A 307 4.63 -18.23 11.64
CA GLY A 307 4.54 -19.58 12.20
C GLY A 307 5.59 -19.90 13.26
N LEU A 308 6.03 -18.88 14.01
CA LEU A 308 7.11 -18.94 15.00
C LEU A 308 6.64 -18.72 16.44
#